data_AF-A0A4R5NKX1-F1
#
_entry.id   AF-A0A4R5NKX1-F1
#
_cell.length_a   1.000
_cell.length_b   1.000
_cell.length_c   1.000
_cell.angle_alpha   90.00
_cell.angle_beta   90.00
_cell.angle_gamma   90.00
#
_symmetry.space_group_name_H-M   'P 1'
#
loop_
_entity.id
_entity.type
_entity.pdbx_description
1 polymer ?
#
loop_
_entity_poly.entity_id
_entity_poly.type
_entity_poly.pdbx_seq_one_letter_code
_entity_poly.pdbx_strand_id
1 'polypeptide(L)'
;MQRHRRVKKQSYVKISWIVISIILILCFSFFIILHTAERPMTIARGQTETIAKKYAGLTKVDSFYTSNLGKTYYSVSGVDNKNKNVYVIVAKKGGTVNVINSSSGISEQQAKNVIQRQKHPSKLNGIGLTMIKNQPYWVVSYMNAKNHLCFTTISFKNGTIYKSIENI
;
A
#
# COMPACT_ATOMS: atom_id res chain seq x y z
N MET A 1 13.02 -72.57 24.98
CA MET A 1 12.88 -71.25 25.65
C MET A 1 12.96 -70.13 24.62
N GLN A 2 11.82 -69.54 24.23
CA GLN A 2 11.79 -68.41 23.27
C GLN A 2 11.78 -67.08 24.04
N ARG A 3 12.84 -66.27 23.90
CA ARG A 3 12.88 -64.89 24.42
C ARG A 3 12.22 -63.96 23.41
N HIS A 4 11.01 -63.50 23.68
CA HIS A 4 10.38 -62.42 22.94
C HIS A 4 11.18 -61.12 23.12
N ARG A 5 11.83 -60.66 22.06
CA ARG A 5 12.48 -59.34 21.97
C ARG A 5 11.38 -58.27 21.86
N ARG A 6 11.09 -57.54 22.94
CA ARG A 6 10.24 -56.34 22.88
C ARG A 6 10.93 -55.29 22.01
N VAL A 7 10.46 -55.12 20.78
CA VAL A 7 10.89 -54.05 19.88
C VAL A 7 10.51 -52.72 20.52
N LYS A 8 11.50 -51.86 20.79
CA LYS A 8 11.35 -50.51 21.38
C LYS A 8 10.56 -49.58 20.43
N LYS A 9 9.24 -49.76 20.36
CA LYS A 9 8.31 -48.93 19.56
C LYS A 9 8.11 -47.52 20.16
N GLN A 10 8.48 -47.33 21.44
CA GLN A 10 8.33 -46.07 22.18
C GLN A 10 9.23 -44.92 21.69
N SER A 11 10.41 -45.21 21.13
CA SER A 11 11.37 -44.16 20.75
C SER A 11 10.89 -43.34 19.55
N TYR A 12 10.28 -44.00 18.56
CA TYR A 12 9.80 -43.35 17.34
C TYR A 12 8.61 -42.43 17.58
N VAL A 13 7.72 -42.79 18.52
CA VAL A 13 6.59 -41.93 18.91
C VAL A 13 7.11 -40.66 19.57
N LYS A 14 8.07 -40.75 20.50
CA LYS A 14 8.68 -39.58 21.15
C LYS A 14 9.42 -38.66 20.16
N ILE A 15 10.14 -39.24 19.19
CA ILE A 15 10.79 -38.46 18.11
C ILE A 15 9.73 -37.79 17.22
N SER A 16 8.64 -38.49 16.89
CA SER A 16 7.53 -37.91 16.12
C SER A 16 6.88 -36.72 16.83
N TRP A 17 6.69 -36.79 18.15
CA TRP A 17 6.18 -35.65 18.94
C TRP A 17 7.13 -34.46 18.95
N ILE A 18 8.45 -34.70 19.00
CA ILE A 18 9.46 -33.64 18.92
C ILE A 18 9.41 -32.97 17.55
N VAL A 19 9.35 -33.74 16.46
CA VAL A 19 9.26 -33.20 15.10
C VAL A 19 7.97 -32.41 14.88
N ILE A 20 6.82 -32.91 15.37
CA ILE A 20 5.54 -32.20 15.30
C ILE A 20 5.60 -30.88 16.08
N SER A 21 6.20 -30.89 17.28
CA SER A 21 6.35 -29.69 18.10
C SER A 21 7.24 -28.63 17.42
N ILE A 22 8.33 -29.06 16.78
CA ILE A 22 9.20 -28.17 15.98
C ILE A 22 8.44 -27.57 14.80
N ILE A 23 7.66 -28.36 14.07
CA ILE A 23 6.82 -27.88 12.95
C ILE A 23 5.78 -26.86 13.45
N LEU A 24 5.14 -27.12 14.60
CA LEU A 24 4.17 -26.20 15.20
C LEU A 24 4.81 -24.86 15.58
N ILE A 25 6.01 -24.87 16.18
CA ILE A 25 6.76 -23.65 16.52
C ILE A 25 7.11 -22.87 15.26
N LEU A 26 7.54 -23.54 14.18
CA LEU A 26 7.84 -22.91 12.90
C LEU A 26 6.58 -22.28 12.27
N CYS A 27 5.47 -23.01 12.20
CA CYS A 27 4.19 -22.49 11.73
C CYS A 27 3.70 -21.29 12.54
N PHE A 28 3.83 -21.33 13.87
CA PHE A 28 3.42 -20.25 14.75
C PHE A 28 4.31 -19.00 14.58
N SER A 29 5.63 -19.19 14.46
CA SER A 29 6.56 -18.10 14.17
C SER A 29 6.27 -17.46 12.80
N PHE A 30 6.01 -18.28 11.79
CA PHE A 30 5.63 -17.82 10.45
C PHE A 30 4.32 -17.03 10.48
N PHE A 31 3.33 -17.50 11.25
CA PHE A 31 2.06 -16.82 11.44
C PHE A 31 2.20 -15.45 12.11
N ILE A 32 3.05 -15.32 13.15
CA ILE A 32 3.33 -14.04 13.80
C ILE A 32 4.00 -13.04 12.84
N ILE A 33 4.95 -13.51 12.03
CA ILE A 33 5.66 -12.68 11.06
C ILE A 33 4.69 -12.16 9.99
N LEU A 34 3.83 -13.04 9.45
CA LEU A 34 2.80 -12.67 8.49
C LEU A 34 1.80 -11.65 9.07
N HIS A 35 1.36 -11.83 10.31
CA HIS A 35 0.47 -10.86 10.97
C HIS A 35 1.11 -9.49 11.25
N THR A 36 2.44 -9.41 11.26
CA THR A 36 3.18 -8.16 11.50
C THR A 36 3.34 -7.33 10.23
N ALA A 37 3.35 -7.97 9.04
CA ALA A 37 3.61 -7.31 7.77
C ALA A 37 2.55 -6.27 7.36
N GLU A 38 1.28 -6.49 7.73
CA GLU A 38 0.14 -5.60 7.42
C GLU A 38 0.01 -4.42 8.41
N ARG A 39 0.49 -4.59 9.65
CA ARG A 39 0.40 -3.59 10.74
C ARG A 39 0.82 -2.17 10.33
N PRO A 40 1.96 -1.93 9.66
CA PRO A 40 2.39 -0.57 9.33
C PRO A 40 1.41 0.15 8.39
N MET A 41 0.76 -0.57 7.48
CA MET A 41 -0.19 0.02 6.54
C MET A 41 -1.51 0.40 7.22
N THR A 42 -2.03 -0.49 8.08
CA THR A 42 -3.23 -0.19 8.88
C THR A 42 -3.00 1.01 9.80
N ILE A 43 -1.82 1.10 10.44
CA ILE A 43 -1.45 2.24 11.28
C ILE A 43 -1.35 3.52 10.44
N ALA A 44 -0.67 3.48 9.30
CA ALA A 44 -0.55 4.63 8.41
C ALA A 44 -1.92 5.14 7.93
N ARG A 45 -2.83 4.23 7.58
CA ARG A 45 -4.21 4.58 7.22
C ARG A 45 -4.93 5.24 8.38
N GLY A 46 -4.97 4.60 9.56
CA GLY A 46 -5.65 5.14 10.74
C GLY A 46 -5.13 6.53 11.12
N GLN A 47 -3.80 6.73 11.14
CA GLN A 47 -3.18 8.03 11.41
C GLN A 47 -3.58 9.08 10.37
N THR A 48 -3.57 8.72 9.08
CA THR A 48 -3.94 9.65 8.00
C THR A 48 -5.41 10.03 8.09
N GLU A 49 -6.30 9.08 8.40
CA GLU A 49 -7.72 9.35 8.61
C GLU A 49 -7.95 10.27 9.82
N THR A 50 -7.26 10.05 10.94
CA THR A 50 -7.33 10.93 12.11
C THR A 50 -6.85 12.34 11.78
N ILE A 51 -5.75 12.48 11.05
CA ILE A 51 -5.23 13.78 10.59
C ILE A 51 -6.25 14.45 9.65
N ALA A 52 -6.83 13.71 8.70
CA ALA A 52 -7.82 14.23 7.76
C ALA A 52 -9.09 14.72 8.47
N LYS A 53 -9.59 13.98 9.46
CA LYS A 53 -10.72 14.41 10.30
C LYS A 53 -10.38 15.70 11.06
N LYS A 54 -9.18 15.78 11.66
CA LYS A 54 -8.75 16.92 12.47
C LYS A 54 -8.48 18.20 11.66
N TYR A 55 -7.76 18.09 10.54
CA TYR A 55 -7.25 19.25 9.80
C TYR A 55 -8.10 19.64 8.58
N ALA A 56 -8.89 18.70 8.06
CA ALA A 56 -9.74 18.94 6.88
C ALA A 56 -11.24 18.73 7.17
N GLY A 57 -11.61 18.36 8.41
CA GLY A 57 -13.00 18.15 8.78
C GLY A 57 -13.67 17.01 8.03
N LEU A 58 -12.92 15.99 7.59
CA LEU A 58 -13.52 14.84 6.91
C LEU A 58 -14.56 14.17 7.80
N THR A 59 -15.75 13.99 7.27
CA THR A 59 -16.84 13.24 7.91
C THR A 59 -16.83 11.78 7.44
N LYS A 60 -16.43 11.56 6.18
CA LYS A 60 -16.33 10.25 5.54
C LYS A 60 -15.01 10.12 4.79
N VAL A 61 -14.40 8.94 4.88
CA VAL A 61 -13.21 8.56 4.10
C VAL A 61 -13.63 7.51 3.09
N ASP A 62 -13.35 7.74 1.81
CA ASP A 62 -13.72 6.84 0.72
C ASP A 62 -12.56 5.97 0.27
N SER A 63 -11.35 6.51 0.22
CA SER A 63 -10.18 5.77 -0.26
C SER A 63 -8.90 6.23 0.41
N PHE A 64 -7.93 5.34 0.48
CA PHE A 64 -6.59 5.58 1.00
C PHE A 64 -5.57 5.30 -0.09
N TYR A 65 -4.58 6.18 -0.23
CA TYR A 65 -3.55 6.06 -1.25
C TYR A 65 -2.17 6.27 -0.66
N THR A 66 -1.19 5.65 -1.31
CA THR A 66 0.22 5.74 -0.95
C THR A 66 1.06 6.12 -2.16
N SER A 67 2.02 7.01 -1.96
CA SER A 67 3.05 7.29 -2.96
C SER A 67 4.42 7.22 -2.31
N ASN A 68 5.35 6.52 -2.96
CA ASN A 68 6.72 6.37 -2.49
C ASN A 68 7.69 6.65 -3.63
N LEU A 69 7.83 7.94 -3.97
CA LEU A 69 8.72 8.40 -5.05
C LEU A 69 9.61 9.52 -4.50
N GLY A 70 10.77 9.13 -3.96
CA GLY A 70 11.71 10.02 -3.25
C GLY A 70 11.24 10.40 -1.84
N LYS A 71 10.00 10.87 -1.69
CA LYS A 71 9.33 11.09 -0.40
C LYS A 71 8.06 10.25 -0.31
N THR A 72 7.76 9.76 0.88
CA THR A 72 6.55 8.99 1.14
C THR A 72 5.40 9.91 1.55
N TYR A 73 4.27 9.76 0.87
CA TYR A 73 3.01 10.42 1.25
C TYR A 73 1.91 9.39 1.44
N TYR A 74 1.06 9.68 2.41
CA TYR A 74 -0.19 8.99 2.64
C TYR A 74 -1.32 9.96 2.39
N SER A 75 -2.37 9.51 1.72
CA SER A 75 -3.48 10.39 1.38
C SER A 75 -4.81 9.69 1.48
N VAL A 76 -5.86 10.47 1.71
CA VAL A 76 -7.23 9.99 1.70
C VAL A 76 -8.10 10.87 0.82
N SER A 77 -9.10 10.27 0.18
CA SER A 77 -10.23 11.00 -0.39
C SER A 77 -11.44 10.88 0.51
N GLY A 78 -12.29 11.88 0.50
CA GLY A 78 -13.50 11.87 1.29
C GLY A 78 -14.33 13.12 1.15
N VAL A 79 -15.33 13.22 2.02
CA VAL A 79 -16.24 14.35 2.11
C VAL A 79 -15.95 15.13 3.39
N ASP A 80 -15.78 16.45 3.28
CA ASP A 80 -15.60 17.33 4.43
C ASP A 80 -16.95 17.71 5.09
N ASN A 81 -16.88 18.43 6.21
CA ASN A 81 -18.06 18.93 6.93
C ASN A 81 -18.85 20.03 6.17
N LYS A 82 -18.35 20.47 5.01
CA LYS A 82 -19.01 21.40 4.08
C LYS A 82 -19.57 20.66 2.86
N ASN A 83 -19.63 19.33 2.91
CA ASN A 83 -20.11 18.46 1.84
C ASN A 83 -19.30 18.58 0.54
N LYS A 84 -18.00 18.89 0.63
CA LYS A 84 -17.07 18.95 -0.50
C LYS A 84 -16.22 17.71 -0.58
N ASN A 85 -16.06 17.20 -1.80
CA ASN A 85 -15.11 16.13 -2.09
C ASN A 85 -13.69 16.70 -2.07
N VAL A 86 -12.85 16.17 -1.19
CA VAL A 86 -11.47 16.61 -1.00
C VAL A 86 -10.49 15.44 -0.99
N TYR A 87 -9.24 15.73 -1.32
CA TYR A 87 -8.10 14.88 -0.99
C TYR A 87 -7.28 15.53 0.12
N VAL A 88 -6.87 14.73 1.11
CA VAL A 88 -5.92 15.13 2.15
C VAL A 88 -4.62 14.38 1.93
N ILE A 89 -3.52 15.10 1.75
CA ILE A 89 -2.19 14.55 1.43
C ILE A 89 -1.25 14.87 2.59
N VAL A 90 -0.73 13.82 3.24
CA VAL A 90 0.10 13.89 4.44
C VAL A 90 1.50 13.37 4.13
N ALA A 91 2.52 14.21 4.35
CA ALA A 91 3.90 13.78 4.25
C ALA A 91 4.26 12.88 5.44
N LYS A 92 4.80 11.67 5.18
CA LYS A 92 5.23 10.74 6.26
C LYS A 92 6.28 11.37 7.17
N LYS A 93 7.17 12.19 6.61
CA LYS A 93 8.19 12.96 7.34
C LYS A 93 7.86 14.44 7.27
N GLY A 94 8.03 15.15 8.38
CA GLY A 94 7.78 16.60 8.48
C GLY A 94 6.31 16.98 8.73
N GLY A 95 5.37 16.05 8.65
CA GLY A 95 3.98 16.24 9.10
C GLY A 95 3.16 17.25 8.30
N THR A 96 3.64 17.70 7.14
CA THR A 96 2.91 18.66 6.29
C THR A 96 1.63 18.02 5.78
N VAL A 97 0.50 18.71 5.99
CA VAL A 97 -0.83 18.31 5.53
C VAL A 97 -1.28 19.29 4.46
N ASN A 98 -1.71 18.77 3.31
CA ASN A 98 -2.30 19.57 2.24
C ASN A 98 -3.72 19.07 1.98
N VAL A 99 -4.67 19.99 1.85
CA VAL A 99 -6.06 19.70 1.52
C VAL A 99 -6.34 20.30 0.16
N ILE A 100 -6.79 19.49 -0.79
CA ILE A 100 -7.12 19.93 -2.15
C ILE A 100 -8.53 19.51 -2.50
N ASN A 101 -9.24 20.35 -3.26
CA ASN A 101 -10.56 20.00 -3.78
C ASN A 101 -10.42 18.93 -4.86
N SER A 102 -11.21 17.87 -4.80
CA SER A 102 -11.17 16.82 -5.82
C SER A 102 -11.57 17.34 -7.20
N SER A 103 -12.41 18.39 -7.27
CA SER A 103 -12.84 19.04 -8.50
C SER A 103 -11.80 19.96 -9.14
N SER A 104 -10.71 20.30 -8.45
CA SER A 104 -9.68 21.21 -8.98
C SER A 104 -8.64 20.52 -9.88
N GLY A 105 -8.89 19.27 -10.25
CA GLY A 105 -7.98 18.45 -11.03
C GLY A 105 -8.62 17.17 -11.54
N ILE A 106 -7.78 16.31 -12.11
CA ILE A 106 -8.19 15.04 -12.68
C ILE A 106 -8.40 13.99 -11.59
N SER A 107 -9.40 13.13 -11.80
CA SER A 107 -9.69 12.01 -10.93
C SER A 107 -8.65 10.90 -11.06
N GLU A 108 -8.67 9.99 -10.08
CA GLU A 108 -7.88 8.75 -10.11
C GLU A 108 -8.11 7.97 -11.42
N GLN A 109 -9.36 7.84 -11.86
CA GLN A 109 -9.71 7.13 -13.09
C GLN A 109 -9.17 7.84 -14.33
N GLN A 110 -9.22 9.17 -14.37
CA GLN A 110 -8.64 9.94 -15.47
C GLN A 110 -7.12 9.76 -15.53
N ALA A 111 -6.43 9.74 -14.37
CA ALA A 111 -4.99 9.46 -14.30
C ALA A 111 -4.65 8.05 -14.79
N LYS A 112 -5.42 7.03 -14.39
CA LYS A 112 -5.28 5.65 -14.91
C LYS A 112 -5.48 5.60 -16.42
N ASN A 113 -6.48 6.29 -16.94
CA ASN A 113 -6.77 6.34 -18.37
C ASN A 113 -5.64 7.02 -19.18
N VAL A 114 -4.96 8.03 -18.62
CA VAL A 114 -3.75 8.61 -19.24
C VAL A 114 -2.67 7.55 -19.42
N ILE A 115 -2.40 6.75 -18.39
CA ILE A 115 -1.40 5.66 -18.48
C ILE A 115 -1.84 4.58 -19.47
N GLN A 116 -3.10 4.15 -19.43
CA GLN A 116 -3.59 3.14 -20.37
C GLN A 116 -3.42 3.57 -21.83
N ARG A 117 -3.74 4.83 -22.15
CA ARG A 117 -3.66 5.34 -23.52
C ARG A 117 -2.24 5.65 -24.00
N GLN A 118 -1.37 6.14 -23.12
CA GLN A 118 -0.05 6.64 -23.54
C GLN A 118 1.10 5.65 -23.30
N LYS A 119 0.94 4.74 -22.33
CA LYS A 119 2.01 3.83 -21.91
C LYS A 119 1.68 2.36 -22.16
N HIS A 120 0.43 2.03 -22.47
CA HIS A 120 -0.04 0.66 -22.76
C HIS A 120 0.52 -0.37 -21.76
N PRO A 121 0.28 -0.18 -20.45
CA PRO A 121 0.82 -1.07 -19.44
C PRO A 121 0.23 -2.47 -19.59
N SER A 122 1.03 -3.50 -19.31
CA SER A 122 0.53 -4.87 -19.17
C SER A 122 -0.29 -5.03 -17.88
N LYS A 123 0.05 -4.25 -16.84
CA LYS A 123 -0.64 -4.25 -15.54
C LYS A 123 -0.51 -2.90 -14.85
N LEU A 124 -1.60 -2.39 -14.27
CA LEU A 124 -1.56 -1.29 -13.31
C LEU A 124 -1.34 -1.85 -11.90
N ASN A 125 -0.32 -1.36 -11.19
CA ASN A 125 0.06 -1.87 -9.87
C ASN A 125 -0.51 -1.01 -8.75
N GLY A 126 -0.52 0.31 -8.90
CA GLY A 126 -1.00 1.21 -7.86
C GLY A 126 -1.04 2.66 -8.31
N ILE A 127 -1.72 3.48 -7.52
CA ILE A 127 -1.81 4.92 -7.72
C ILE A 127 -1.84 5.63 -6.36
N GLY A 128 -1.20 6.78 -6.27
CA GLY A 128 -1.34 7.65 -5.10
C GLY A 128 -0.96 9.08 -5.36
N LEU A 129 -1.34 9.95 -4.42
CA LEU A 129 -1.06 11.37 -4.48
C LEU A 129 0.28 11.70 -3.84
N THR A 130 0.99 12.65 -4.43
CA THR A 130 2.24 13.21 -3.91
C THR A 130 2.25 14.72 -4.07
N MET A 131 3.20 15.37 -3.40
CA MET A 131 3.45 16.81 -3.53
C MET A 131 4.87 17.04 -4.05
N ILE A 132 4.99 17.78 -5.15
CA ILE A 132 6.29 18.21 -5.70
C ILE A 132 6.26 19.73 -5.82
N LYS A 133 7.20 20.44 -5.18
CA LYS A 133 7.25 21.91 -5.15
C LYS A 133 5.89 22.55 -4.81
N ASN A 134 5.22 22.00 -3.80
CA ASN A 134 3.90 22.44 -3.34
C ASN A 134 2.74 22.29 -4.35
N GLN A 135 2.93 21.48 -5.40
CA GLN A 135 1.89 21.14 -6.37
C GLN A 135 1.51 19.66 -6.27
N PRO A 136 0.22 19.31 -6.38
CA PRO A 136 -0.24 17.93 -6.30
C PRO A 136 -0.03 17.17 -7.60
N TYR A 137 0.38 15.90 -7.48
CA TYR A 137 0.55 14.98 -8.61
C TYR A 137 0.01 13.60 -8.26
N TRP A 138 -0.56 12.93 -9.26
CA TRP A 138 -0.77 11.48 -9.23
C TRP A 138 0.54 10.78 -9.57
N VAL A 139 0.87 9.71 -8.86
CA VAL A 139 1.95 8.78 -9.21
C VAL A 139 1.31 7.43 -9.47
N VAL A 140 1.45 6.93 -10.68
CA VAL A 140 0.95 5.61 -11.09
C VAL A 140 2.12 4.67 -11.24
N SER A 141 2.07 3.51 -10.59
CA SER A 141 2.98 2.39 -10.79
C SER A 141 2.34 1.33 -11.68
N TYR A 142 3.11 0.80 -12.63
CA TYR A 142 2.62 -0.17 -13.61
C TYR A 142 3.75 -1.03 -14.15
N MET A 143 3.40 -2.18 -14.74
CA MET A 143 4.31 -3.01 -15.52
C MET A 143 4.20 -2.64 -17.00
N ASN A 144 5.32 -2.46 -17.68
CA ASN A 144 5.33 -2.29 -19.13
C ASN A 144 5.20 -3.66 -19.84
N ALA A 145 5.17 -3.66 -21.18
CA ALA A 145 5.07 -4.89 -21.97
C ALA A 145 6.26 -5.86 -21.79
N LYS A 146 7.42 -5.33 -21.37
CA LYS A 146 8.63 -6.12 -21.06
C LYS A 146 8.67 -6.59 -19.59
N ASN A 147 7.57 -6.42 -18.86
CA ASN A 147 7.46 -6.78 -17.45
C ASN A 147 8.48 -6.06 -16.54
N HIS A 148 8.87 -4.83 -16.89
CA HIS A 148 9.63 -3.98 -15.99
C HIS A 148 8.71 -3.02 -15.23
N LEU A 149 9.10 -2.73 -13.98
CA LEU A 149 8.35 -1.80 -13.15
C LEU A 149 8.61 -0.36 -13.62
N CYS A 150 7.52 0.38 -13.80
CA CYS A 150 7.54 1.76 -14.25
C CYS A 150 6.70 2.63 -13.32
N PHE A 151 7.12 3.88 -13.15
CA PHE A 151 6.37 4.91 -12.43
C PHE A 151 6.15 6.10 -13.36
N THR A 152 4.96 6.69 -13.30
CA THR A 152 4.69 7.94 -14.02
C THR A 152 3.97 8.93 -13.13
N THR A 153 4.55 10.11 -13.02
CA THR A 153 4.02 11.26 -12.29
C THR A 153 3.20 12.11 -13.25
N ILE A 154 1.93 12.33 -12.91
CA ILE A 154 0.93 13.03 -13.71
C ILE A 154 0.45 14.23 -12.92
N SER A 155 0.44 15.40 -13.55
CA SER A 155 -0.09 16.64 -12.97
C SER A 155 -1.54 16.44 -12.56
N PHE A 156 -1.85 16.67 -11.27
CA PHE A 156 -3.23 16.60 -10.79
C PHE A 156 -4.11 17.63 -11.51
N LYS A 157 -3.58 18.81 -11.83
CA LYS A 157 -4.35 19.92 -12.39
C LYS A 157 -4.95 19.62 -13.76
N ASN A 158 -4.19 18.98 -14.65
CA ASN A 158 -4.53 18.89 -16.08
C ASN A 158 -4.21 17.53 -16.71
N GLY A 159 -3.66 16.57 -15.97
CA GLY A 159 -3.36 15.24 -16.48
C GLY A 159 -2.13 15.13 -17.37
N THR A 160 -1.30 16.18 -17.47
CA THR A 160 -0.04 16.10 -18.24
C THR A 160 0.99 15.25 -17.51
N ILE A 161 1.71 14.41 -18.25
CA ILE A 161 2.86 13.67 -17.70
C ILE A 161 3.96 14.65 -17.33
N TYR A 162 4.36 14.64 -16.06
CA TYR A 162 5.47 15.43 -15.55
C TYR A 162 6.80 14.68 -15.66
N LYS A 163 6.80 13.39 -15.29
CA LYS A 163 7.99 12.55 -15.30
C LYS A 163 7.60 11.08 -15.41
N SER A 164 8.41 10.31 -16.12
CA SER A 164 8.36 8.84 -16.10
C SER A 164 9.72 8.29 -15.65
N ILE A 165 9.67 7.20 -14.89
CA ILE A 165 10.82 6.37 -14.55
C ILE A 165 10.48 4.97 -15.05
N GLU A 166 11.30 4.44 -15.93
CA GLU A 166 11.04 3.19 -16.65
C GLU A 166 12.19 2.22 -16.42
N ASN A 167 11.88 0.93 -16.54
CA ASN A 167 12.86 -0.17 -16.49
C ASN A 167 13.58 -0.32 -15.14
N ILE A 168 12.81 -0.27 -14.05
CA ILE A 168 13.27 -0.67 -12.71
C ILE A 168 13.18 -2.19 -12.58
#